data_AF-A8Q331-F1
#
_entry.id   AF-A8Q331-F1
#
_cell.length_a   1.000
_cell.length_b   1.000
_cell.length_c   1.000
_cell.angle_alpha   90.00
_cell.angle_beta   90.00
_cell.angle_gamma   90.00
#
_symmetry.space_group_name_H-M   'P 1'
#
loop_
_entity.id
_entity.type
_entity.pdbx_description
1 polymer ?
#
loop_
_entity_poly.entity_id
_entity_poly.type
_entity_poly.pdbx_seq_one_letter_code
_entity_poly.pdbx_strand_id
1 'polypeptide(L)'
;MSALQTAKRALRQRMCKELAALSRADIEEQSAAVLEHIKTLACFQHARTVSVYLSMPTAEIDTWELCRHVLHEGKHLYIPRFSTLPAGAQASQTTHKFTTDMHMLRVMDVNELEHGLTHNRWGIAEPALTLRDGTPRENALDAATGGQGLDLIVLPGVAFDLQGGRLGHGKGYYDRNNHKRRQRRLH
;
A
#
# COMPACT_ATOMS: atom_id res chain seq x y z
N MET A 1 -16.42 11.30 21.41
CA MET A 1 -15.29 10.39 21.07
C MET A 1 -15.17 9.36 22.17
N SER A 2 -15.07 8.07 21.82
CA SER A 2 -14.89 7.01 22.84
C SER A 2 -13.49 7.06 23.46
N ALA A 3 -13.32 6.50 24.67
CA ALA A 3 -12.03 6.39 25.34
C ALA A 3 -10.95 5.76 24.44
N LEU A 4 -11.34 4.75 23.64
CA LEU A 4 -10.47 4.11 22.66
C LEU A 4 -10.04 5.06 21.52
N GLN A 5 -10.94 5.90 21.01
CA GLN A 5 -10.61 6.88 19.98
C GLN A 5 -9.61 7.93 20.51
N THR A 6 -9.79 8.36 21.76
CA THR A 6 -8.87 9.29 22.44
C THR A 6 -7.49 8.66 22.62
N ALA A 7 -7.41 7.42 23.11
CA ALA A 7 -6.15 6.70 23.26
C ALA A 7 -5.41 6.51 21.93
N LYS A 8 -6.11 6.10 20.86
CA LYS A 8 -5.53 5.99 19.51
C LYS A 8 -5.01 7.34 18.99
N ARG A 9 -5.72 8.44 19.25
CA ARG A 9 -5.29 9.78 18.85
C ARG A 9 -4.03 10.21 19.61
N ALA A 10 -3.98 10.01 20.92
CA ALA A 10 -2.82 10.32 21.75
C ALA A 10 -1.58 9.53 21.30
N LEU A 11 -1.74 8.23 21.03
CA LEU A 11 -0.65 7.39 20.51
C LEU A 11 -0.17 7.88 19.14
N ARG A 12 -1.07 8.21 18.20
CA ARG A 12 -0.66 8.80 16.90
C ARG A 12 0.15 10.08 17.08
N GLN A 13 -0.31 10.98 17.95
CA GLN A 13 0.39 12.24 18.21
C GLN A 13 1.80 12.01 18.78
N ARG A 14 1.95 11.05 19.68
CA ARG A 14 3.26 10.67 20.22
C ARG A 14 4.18 10.12 19.12
N MET A 15 3.69 9.15 18.35
CA MET A 15 4.47 8.54 17.27
C MET A 15 4.85 9.52 16.18
N CYS A 16 3.96 10.45 15.81
CA CYS A 16 4.33 11.52 14.87
C CYS A 16 5.49 12.37 15.37
N LYS A 17 5.61 12.63 16.68
CA LYS A 17 6.74 13.39 17.25
C LYS A 17 8.03 12.57 17.22
N GLU A 18 7.97 11.30 17.61
CA GLU A 18 9.13 10.41 17.61
C GLU A 18 9.66 10.17 16.19
N LEU A 19 8.77 9.85 15.24
CA LEU A 19 9.15 9.63 13.85
C LEU A 19 9.66 10.90 13.14
N ALA A 20 9.20 12.08 13.56
CA ALA A 20 9.71 13.35 13.04
C ALA A 20 11.14 13.66 13.50
N ALA A 21 11.63 13.00 14.55
CA ALA A 21 12.99 13.15 15.05
C ALA A 21 13.99 12.20 14.38
N LEU A 22 13.53 11.23 13.60
CA LEU A 22 14.42 10.31 12.88
C LEU A 22 15.15 11.04 11.76
N SER A 23 16.45 10.81 11.67
CA SER A 23 17.24 11.31 10.56
C SER A 23 16.97 10.48 9.31
N ARG A 24 17.28 11.05 8.14
CA ARG A 24 17.22 10.32 6.87
C ARG A 24 18.15 9.11 6.87
N ALA A 25 19.34 9.23 7.47
CA ALA A 25 20.29 8.12 7.57
C ALA A 25 19.72 6.96 8.40
N ASP A 26 19.04 7.26 9.52
CA ASP A 26 18.39 6.23 10.34
C ASP A 26 17.29 5.49 9.56
N ILE A 27 16.51 6.23 8.76
CA ILE A 27 15.46 5.65 7.91
C ILE A 27 16.10 4.74 6.86
N GLU A 28 17.15 5.19 6.17
CA GLU A 28 17.84 4.41 5.13
C GLU A 28 18.45 3.13 5.71
N GLU A 29 19.14 3.21 6.86
CA GLU A 29 19.72 2.06 7.54
C GLU A 29 18.65 1.05 7.98
N GLN A 30 17.59 1.52 8.64
CA GLN A 30 16.49 0.64 9.07
C GLN A 30 15.74 0.03 7.89
N SER A 31 15.59 0.77 6.79
CA SER A 31 14.94 0.26 5.58
C SER A 31 15.74 -0.86 4.94
N ALA A 32 17.06 -0.72 4.87
CA ALA A 32 17.95 -1.78 4.41
C ALA A 32 17.88 -3.02 5.31
N ALA A 33 17.89 -2.86 6.63
CA ALA A 33 17.77 -3.97 7.57
C ALA A 33 16.42 -4.70 7.45
N VAL A 34 15.32 -3.95 7.28
CA VAL A 34 13.98 -4.51 7.06
C VAL A 34 13.92 -5.29 5.74
N LEU A 35 14.49 -4.75 4.66
CA LEU A 35 14.56 -5.44 3.37
C LEU A 35 15.33 -6.76 3.48
N GLU A 36 16.52 -6.75 4.08
CA GLU A 36 17.30 -7.98 4.26
C GLU A 36 16.54 -9.00 5.11
N HIS A 37 15.84 -8.57 6.16
CA HIS A 37 15.01 -9.47 6.93
C HIS A 37 13.85 -10.05 6.10
N ILE A 38 13.12 -9.23 5.33
CA ILE A 38 12.00 -9.68 4.49
C ILE A 38 12.45 -10.77 3.51
N LYS A 39 13.64 -10.64 2.91
CA LYS A 39 14.22 -11.61 1.96
C LYS A 39 14.43 -12.99 2.59
N THR A 40 14.63 -13.06 3.90
CA THR A 40 14.77 -14.34 4.64
C THR A 40 13.43 -15.01 4.96
N LEU A 41 12.31 -14.31 4.87
CA LEU A 41 11.01 -14.84 5.26
C LEU A 41 10.49 -15.85 4.23
N ALA A 42 10.14 -17.04 4.68
CA ALA A 42 9.55 -18.07 3.81
C ALA A 42 8.29 -17.57 3.09
N CYS A 43 7.44 -16.76 3.75
CA CYS A 43 6.24 -16.20 3.11
C CYS A 43 6.59 -15.26 1.94
N PHE A 44 7.71 -14.54 2.00
CA PHE A 44 8.18 -13.70 0.89
C PHE A 44 8.80 -14.54 -0.23
N GLN A 45 9.65 -15.50 0.13
CA GLN A 45 10.32 -16.37 -0.85
C GLN A 45 9.31 -17.13 -1.72
N HIS A 46 8.25 -17.68 -1.12
CA HIS A 46 7.21 -18.44 -1.83
C HIS A 46 6.15 -17.55 -2.53
N ALA A 47 6.04 -16.28 -2.18
CA ALA A 47 5.05 -15.39 -2.78
C ALA A 47 5.36 -15.14 -4.27
N ARG A 48 4.35 -15.23 -5.11
CA ARG A 48 4.41 -14.84 -6.53
C ARG A 48 3.79 -13.47 -6.77
N THR A 49 2.77 -13.14 -5.98
CA THR A 49 2.05 -11.86 -6.04
C THR A 49 2.24 -11.11 -4.73
N VAL A 50 2.93 -9.98 -4.79
CA VAL A 50 3.30 -9.19 -3.60
C VAL A 50 2.76 -7.78 -3.74
N SER A 51 2.03 -7.32 -2.73
CA SER A 51 1.64 -5.92 -2.63
C SER A 51 2.55 -5.16 -1.67
N VAL A 52 3.07 -4.03 -2.12
CA VAL A 52 3.94 -3.14 -1.35
C VAL A 52 3.38 -1.72 -1.41
N TYR A 53 3.35 -1.01 -0.29
CA TYR A 53 3.02 0.42 -0.30
C TYR A 53 4.22 1.23 -0.79
N LEU A 54 4.01 2.35 -1.47
CA LEU A 54 5.09 3.29 -1.74
C LEU A 54 5.20 4.28 -0.58
N SER A 55 6.41 4.35 -0.02
CA SER A 55 6.72 5.11 1.18
C SER A 55 6.44 6.60 1.00
N MET A 56 5.95 7.23 2.07
CA MET A 56 5.94 8.68 2.18
C MET A 56 7.38 9.21 2.30
N PRO A 57 7.64 10.46 1.88
CA PRO A 57 8.98 11.05 1.95
C PRO A 57 9.59 11.12 3.36
N THR A 58 8.78 11.02 4.41
CA THR A 58 9.23 11.07 5.81
C THR A 58 8.45 10.07 6.67
N ALA A 59 9.06 9.69 7.79
CA ALA A 59 8.43 8.92 8.87
C ALA A 59 7.94 7.50 8.50
N GLU A 60 8.34 6.96 7.35
CA GLU A 60 8.10 5.58 6.95
C GLU A 60 9.40 4.90 6.51
N ILE A 61 9.45 3.58 6.62
CA ILE A 61 10.46 2.75 5.94
C ILE A 61 10.36 3.00 4.44
N ASP A 62 11.51 3.20 3.81
CA ASP A 62 11.64 3.29 2.36
C ASP A 62 11.45 1.91 1.73
N THR A 63 10.40 1.78 0.92
CA THR A 63 10.03 0.53 0.25
C THR A 63 10.42 0.48 -1.21
N TRP A 64 11.09 1.50 -1.76
CA TRP A 64 11.45 1.54 -3.18
C TRP A 64 12.43 0.41 -3.55
N GLU A 65 13.43 0.14 -2.70
CA GLU A 65 14.34 -0.99 -2.89
C GLU A 65 13.63 -2.34 -2.80
N LEU A 66 12.66 -2.47 -1.89
CA LEU A 66 11.83 -3.68 -1.81
C LEU A 66 11.02 -3.88 -3.10
N CYS A 67 10.42 -2.83 -3.64
CA CYS A 67 9.70 -2.88 -4.91
C CYS A 67 10.62 -3.30 -6.07
N ARG A 68 11.83 -2.71 -6.17
CA ARG A 68 12.85 -3.12 -7.15
C ARG A 68 13.17 -4.61 -7.01
N HIS A 69 13.44 -5.05 -5.79
CA HIS A 69 13.80 -6.44 -5.53
C HIS A 69 12.67 -7.42 -5.91
N VAL A 70 11.41 -7.12 -5.59
CA VAL A 70 10.25 -7.92 -6.00
C VAL A 70 10.21 -8.09 -7.52
N LEU A 71 10.42 -7.00 -8.28
CA LEU A 71 10.43 -7.04 -9.75
C LEU A 71 11.64 -7.83 -10.29
N HIS A 72 12.82 -7.67 -9.71
CA HIS A 72 14.03 -8.41 -10.11
C HIS A 72 13.92 -9.93 -9.87
N GLU A 73 13.20 -10.34 -8.82
CA GLU A 73 12.87 -11.75 -8.54
C GLU A 73 11.81 -12.32 -9.49
N GLY A 74 11.31 -11.53 -10.45
CA GLY A 74 10.25 -11.94 -11.39
C GLY A 74 8.88 -12.12 -10.74
N LYS A 75 8.69 -11.60 -9.52
CA LYS A 75 7.39 -11.61 -8.83
C LYS A 75 6.50 -10.50 -9.38
N HIS A 76 5.19 -10.69 -9.32
CA HIS A 76 4.23 -9.64 -9.68
C HIS A 76 4.11 -8.64 -8.52
N LEU A 77 4.59 -7.42 -8.74
CA LEU A 77 4.46 -6.31 -7.82
C LEU A 77 3.11 -5.60 -8.02
N TYR A 78 2.37 -5.36 -6.94
CA TYR A 78 1.18 -4.52 -6.93
C TYR A 78 1.32 -3.39 -5.92
N ILE A 79 1.01 -2.16 -6.34
CA ILE A 79 1.04 -0.99 -5.47
C ILE A 79 -0.36 -0.39 -5.32
N PRO A 80 -0.70 0.17 -4.16
CA PRO A 80 -2.01 0.76 -3.93
C PRO A 80 -2.16 2.07 -4.71
N ARG A 81 -3.29 2.23 -5.40
CA ARG A 81 -3.78 3.51 -5.93
C ARG A 81 -5.02 3.94 -5.15
N PHE A 82 -5.02 5.18 -4.65
CA PHE A 82 -6.19 5.75 -3.99
C PHE A 82 -7.05 6.53 -4.97
N SER A 83 -8.27 6.06 -5.24
CA SER A 83 -9.25 6.84 -6.00
C SER A 83 -9.78 8.00 -5.15
N THR A 84 -9.16 9.19 -5.23
CA THR A 84 -9.79 10.38 -4.65
C THR A 84 -10.79 10.95 -5.65
N LEU A 85 -12.09 10.93 -5.33
CA LEU A 85 -13.04 11.84 -5.97
C LEU A 85 -12.67 13.29 -5.58
N PRO A 86 -12.70 14.25 -6.51
CA PRO A 86 -12.71 15.67 -6.16
C PRO A 86 -13.97 16.00 -5.34
N ALA A 87 -13.82 16.84 -4.31
CA ALA A 87 -14.97 17.39 -3.60
C ALA A 87 -15.80 18.21 -4.60
N GLY A 88 -17.02 17.75 -4.92
CA GLY A 88 -17.94 18.45 -5.82
C GLY A 88 -18.23 17.78 -7.16
N ALA A 89 -17.63 16.63 -7.49
CA ALA A 89 -18.03 15.86 -8.67
C ALA A 89 -19.39 15.17 -8.40
N GLN A 90 -20.45 15.64 -9.06
CA GLN A 90 -21.72 14.94 -9.06
C GLN A 90 -21.54 13.56 -9.69
N ALA A 91 -21.93 12.53 -8.93
CA ALA A 91 -21.91 11.15 -9.38
C ALA A 91 -22.81 11.02 -10.61
N SER A 92 -22.20 10.81 -11.77
CA SER A 92 -22.92 10.40 -12.98
C SER A 92 -23.57 9.05 -12.70
N GLN A 93 -24.87 8.99 -12.95
CA GLN A 93 -25.75 7.84 -12.76
C GLN A 93 -25.36 6.71 -13.71
N THR A 94 -24.38 5.91 -13.31
CA THR A 94 -24.21 4.54 -13.80
C THR A 94 -24.04 3.64 -12.58
N THR A 95 -24.62 2.45 -12.67
CA THR A 95 -25.09 1.59 -11.56
C THR A 95 -23.97 0.89 -10.78
N HIS A 96 -22.77 1.48 -10.73
CA HIS A 96 -21.69 1.11 -9.83
C HIS A 96 -21.33 2.35 -9.01
N LYS A 97 -21.94 2.46 -7.81
CA LYS A 97 -21.49 3.38 -6.76
C LYS A 97 -19.96 3.31 -6.72
N PHE A 98 -19.29 4.42 -7.03
CA PHE A 98 -17.86 4.62 -6.77
C PHE A 98 -17.63 4.47 -5.26
N THR A 99 -17.50 3.23 -4.81
CA THR A 99 -17.10 2.91 -3.46
C THR A 99 -15.62 3.27 -3.37
N THR A 100 -15.32 4.09 -2.36
CA THR A 100 -14.04 4.31 -1.66
C THR A 100 -13.02 3.14 -1.66
N ASP A 101 -12.60 2.61 -2.81
CA ASP A 101 -11.86 1.36 -2.92
C ASP A 101 -10.46 1.60 -3.51
N MET A 102 -9.47 1.30 -2.67
CA MET A 102 -8.06 1.26 -3.04
C MET A 102 -7.85 0.13 -4.05
N HIS A 103 -7.29 0.44 -5.22
CA HIS A 103 -6.95 -0.58 -6.22
C HIS A 103 -5.51 -1.05 -6.02
N MET A 104 -5.28 -2.37 -6.09
CA MET A 104 -3.93 -2.94 -6.02
C MET A 104 -3.46 -3.18 -7.44
N LEU A 105 -2.79 -2.21 -8.02
CA LEU A 105 -2.50 -2.18 -9.44
C LEU A 105 -1.09 -2.70 -9.72
N ARG A 106 -0.99 -3.59 -10.71
CA ARG A 106 0.27 -4.25 -11.07
C ARG A 106 1.28 -3.24 -11.60
N VAL A 107 2.54 -3.29 -11.18
CA VAL A 107 3.66 -2.58 -11.84
C VAL A 107 4.36 -3.56 -12.76
N MET A 108 4.64 -3.14 -14.00
CA MET A 108 5.11 -4.05 -15.05
C MET A 108 6.60 -4.34 -14.98
N ASP A 109 7.41 -3.31 -14.72
CA ASP A 109 8.87 -3.41 -14.69
C ASP A 109 9.50 -2.29 -13.85
N VAL A 110 10.82 -2.38 -13.66
CA VAL A 110 11.61 -1.42 -12.85
C VAL A 110 11.61 -0.03 -13.49
N ASN A 111 11.66 0.06 -14.82
CA ASN A 111 11.61 1.34 -15.51
C ASN A 111 10.26 2.05 -15.29
N GLU A 112 9.16 1.30 -15.25
CA GLU A 112 7.86 1.84 -14.88
C GLU A 112 7.82 2.28 -13.41
N LEU A 113 8.37 1.49 -12.49
CA LEU A 113 8.47 1.85 -11.09
C LEU A 113 9.18 3.20 -10.92
N GLU A 114 10.32 3.39 -11.57
CA GLU A 114 11.18 4.57 -11.38
C GLU A 114 10.74 5.81 -12.17
N HIS A 115 10.08 5.63 -13.31
CA HIS A 115 9.82 6.72 -14.25
C HIS A 115 8.37 6.78 -14.78
N GLY A 116 7.55 5.78 -14.51
CA GLY A 116 6.20 5.64 -15.05
C GLY A 116 5.07 6.01 -14.10
N LEU A 117 5.38 6.30 -12.83
CA LEU A 117 4.37 6.58 -11.81
C LEU A 117 3.99 8.07 -11.74
N THR A 118 2.76 8.33 -11.32
CA THR A 118 2.23 9.68 -11.12
C THR A 118 2.05 9.96 -9.64
N HIS A 119 2.33 11.18 -9.17
CA HIS A 119 2.17 11.52 -7.76
C HIS A 119 0.77 12.03 -7.46
N ASN A 120 0.16 11.52 -6.39
CA ASN A 120 -1.11 12.04 -5.88
C ASN A 120 -0.90 13.33 -5.07
N ARG A 121 -1.99 13.92 -4.54
CA ARG A 121 -1.96 15.16 -3.73
C ARG A 121 -1.12 15.09 -2.44
N TRP A 122 -0.75 13.88 -2.01
CA TRP A 122 0.09 13.63 -0.84
C TRP A 122 1.55 13.36 -1.23
N GLY A 123 1.91 13.50 -2.51
CA GLY A 123 3.25 13.24 -3.02
C GLY A 123 3.58 11.76 -3.16
N ILE A 124 2.63 10.85 -2.91
CA ILE A 124 2.84 9.41 -3.03
C ILE A 124 2.69 9.02 -4.49
N ALA A 125 3.67 8.28 -5.02
CA ALA A 125 3.64 7.73 -6.37
C ALA A 125 2.53 6.67 -6.49
N GLU A 126 1.80 6.71 -7.59
CA GLU A 126 0.70 5.81 -7.91
C GLU A 126 0.71 5.47 -9.40
N PRO A 127 0.39 4.22 -9.77
CA PRO A 127 0.34 3.80 -11.16
C PRO A 127 -0.94 4.34 -11.80
N ALA A 128 -0.91 4.59 -13.10
CA ALA A 128 -2.12 4.92 -13.86
C ALA A 128 -3.10 3.72 -13.90
N LEU A 129 -4.38 4.02 -14.13
CA LEU A 129 -5.43 2.99 -14.26
C LEU A 129 -5.28 2.13 -15.53
N THR A 130 -4.56 2.64 -16.52
CA THR A 130 -4.30 1.98 -17.80
C THR A 130 -2.80 1.90 -18.07
N LEU A 131 -2.41 0.97 -18.92
CA LEU A 131 -1.09 0.92 -19.53
C LEU A 131 -0.96 1.99 -20.62
N ARG A 132 0.24 2.13 -21.20
CA ARG A 132 0.53 3.15 -22.23
C ARG A 132 -0.28 2.98 -23.52
N ASP A 133 -0.69 1.76 -23.82
CA ASP A 133 -1.52 1.38 -24.97
C ASP A 133 -3.03 1.56 -24.71
N GLY A 134 -3.42 2.03 -23.51
CA GLY A 134 -4.81 2.19 -23.10
C GLY A 134 -5.44 0.94 -22.49
N THR A 135 -4.74 -0.19 -22.45
CA THR A 135 -5.24 -1.42 -21.83
C THR A 135 -5.46 -1.21 -20.32
N PRO A 136 -6.61 -1.62 -19.75
CA PRO A 136 -6.82 -1.57 -18.30
C PRO A 136 -5.73 -2.32 -17.55
N ARG A 137 -5.17 -1.69 -16.52
CA ARG A 137 -4.13 -2.31 -15.70
C ARG A 137 -4.73 -3.40 -14.84
N GLU A 138 -3.99 -4.50 -14.70
CA GLU A 138 -4.36 -5.60 -13.83
C GLU A 138 -4.48 -5.12 -12.37
N ASN A 139 -5.65 -5.35 -11.77
CA ASN A 139 -5.93 -5.14 -10.36
C ASN A 139 -5.95 -6.49 -9.64
N ALA A 140 -5.07 -6.69 -8.65
CA ALA A 140 -4.89 -7.96 -7.96
C ALA A 140 -6.19 -8.52 -7.36
N LEU A 141 -7.17 -7.67 -7.05
CA LEU A 141 -8.43 -8.05 -6.40
C LEU A 141 -9.61 -8.15 -7.38
N ASP A 142 -9.36 -7.99 -8.67
CA ASP A 142 -10.38 -8.03 -9.73
C ASP A 142 -9.98 -9.00 -10.85
N ALA A 143 -10.63 -10.17 -10.84
CA ALA A 143 -10.41 -11.21 -11.83
C ALA A 143 -10.77 -10.78 -13.26
N ALA A 144 -11.66 -9.79 -13.44
CA ALA A 144 -12.01 -9.28 -14.78
C ALA A 144 -10.83 -8.57 -15.46
N THR A 145 -9.85 -8.11 -14.67
CA THR A 145 -8.62 -7.48 -15.16
C THR A 145 -7.44 -8.46 -15.23
N GLY A 146 -7.66 -9.74 -14.93
CA GLY A 146 -6.62 -10.77 -14.86
C GLY A 146 -6.02 -11.00 -13.47
N GLY A 147 -6.49 -10.29 -12.44
CA GLY A 147 -5.98 -10.41 -11.09
C GLY A 147 -6.28 -11.76 -10.42
N GLN A 148 -5.27 -12.35 -9.77
CA GLN A 148 -5.36 -13.67 -9.14
C GLN A 148 -5.32 -13.63 -7.60
N GLY A 149 -5.39 -12.45 -7.00
CA GLY A 149 -5.17 -12.24 -5.58
C GLY A 149 -3.75 -11.79 -5.24
N LEU A 150 -3.44 -11.83 -3.94
CA LEU A 150 -2.15 -11.44 -3.39
C LEU A 150 -1.75 -12.49 -2.35
N ASP A 151 -0.55 -13.05 -2.51
CA ASP A 151 0.07 -13.99 -1.58
C ASP A 151 0.60 -13.28 -0.34
N LEU A 152 1.20 -12.10 -0.53
CA LEU A 152 1.79 -11.29 0.52
C LEU A 152 1.39 -9.82 0.37
N ILE A 153 1.12 -9.15 1.50
CA ILE A 153 0.87 -7.71 1.56
C ILE A 153 1.78 -7.12 2.62
N VAL A 154 2.64 -6.20 2.21
CA VAL A 154 3.44 -5.35 3.09
C VAL A 154 2.61 -4.13 3.45
N LEU A 155 2.22 -4.04 4.72
CA LEU A 155 1.28 -3.04 5.21
C LEU A 155 2.01 -1.86 5.86
N PRO A 156 1.69 -0.60 5.51
CA PRO A 156 2.20 0.56 6.22
C PRO A 156 1.48 0.73 7.57
N GLY A 157 2.13 1.42 8.51
CA GLY A 157 1.55 1.73 9.81
C GLY A 157 2.42 2.68 10.62
N VAL A 158 1.77 3.40 11.54
CA VAL A 158 2.42 4.34 12.46
C VAL A 158 2.95 3.63 13.69
N ALA A 159 2.23 2.60 14.14
CA ALA A 159 2.65 1.76 15.26
C ALA A 159 2.08 0.36 15.11
N PHE A 160 2.82 -0.61 15.62
CA PHE A 160 2.45 -2.00 15.69
C PHE A 160 2.70 -2.52 17.11
N ASP A 161 1.95 -3.51 17.54
CA ASP A 161 2.22 -4.25 18.78
C ASP A 161 2.57 -5.72 18.48
N LEU A 162 3.09 -6.42 19.50
CA LEU A 162 3.52 -7.82 19.39
C LEU A 162 2.37 -8.80 19.15
N GLN A 163 1.12 -8.36 19.31
CA GLN A 163 -0.08 -9.18 19.05
C GLN A 163 -0.62 -8.95 17.63
N GLY A 164 0.08 -8.16 16.81
CA GLY A 164 -0.36 -7.83 15.45
C GLY A 164 -1.39 -6.70 15.39
N GLY A 165 -1.61 -5.99 16.50
CA GLY A 165 -2.36 -4.74 16.50
C GLY A 165 -1.63 -3.69 15.66
N ARG A 166 -2.39 -2.96 14.85
CA ARG A 166 -1.87 -1.93 13.94
C ARG A 166 -2.58 -0.60 14.13
N LEU A 167 -1.80 0.47 14.17
CA LEU A 167 -2.28 1.85 14.15
C LEU A 167 -1.88 2.52 12.83
N GLY A 168 -2.83 2.71 11.92
CA GLY A 168 -2.61 3.55 10.73
C GLY A 168 -2.90 5.04 10.97
N HIS A 169 -2.69 5.87 9.94
CA HIS A 169 -2.92 7.33 9.96
C HIS A 169 -4.40 7.78 10.17
N GLY A 170 -5.34 6.85 10.33
CA GLY A 170 -6.73 7.15 10.70
C GLY A 170 -7.75 7.18 9.56
N LYS A 171 -7.32 7.08 8.28
CA LYS A 171 -8.24 6.97 7.13
C LYS A 171 -8.79 5.55 6.90
N GLY A 172 -8.24 4.54 7.57
CA GLY A 172 -8.74 3.16 7.56
C GLY A 172 -8.82 2.50 6.18
N TYR A 173 -7.95 2.87 5.23
CA TYR A 173 -7.95 2.27 3.88
C TYR A 173 -7.64 0.77 3.93
N TYR A 174 -6.56 0.39 4.62
CA TYR A 174 -6.14 -1.01 4.74
C TYR A 174 -7.08 -1.84 5.63
N ASP A 175 -7.62 -1.27 6.72
CA ASP A 175 -8.51 -2.02 7.63
C ASP A 175 -9.83 -2.39 6.94
N ARG A 176 -10.37 -1.49 6.11
CA ARG A 176 -11.56 -1.75 5.29
C ARG A 176 -11.29 -2.81 4.21
N ASN A 177 -10.12 -2.77 3.57
CA ASN A 177 -9.75 -3.75 2.55
C ASN A 177 -9.56 -5.17 3.13
N ASN A 178 -8.89 -5.27 4.28
CA ASN A 178 -8.64 -6.56 4.94
C ASN A 178 -9.92 -7.23 5.44
N HIS A 179 -10.91 -6.45 5.90
CA HIS A 179 -12.21 -6.99 6.31
C HIS A 179 -12.98 -7.59 5.12
N LYS A 180 -12.98 -6.93 3.96
CA LYS A 180 -13.61 -7.44 2.73
C LYS A 180 -12.95 -8.73 2.22
N ARG A 181 -11.62 -8.86 2.32
CA ARG A 181 -10.90 -10.08 1.90
C ARG A 181 -11.26 -11.31 2.74
N ARG A 182 -11.42 -11.16 4.06
CA ARG A 182 -11.80 -12.28 4.94
C ARG A 182 -13.21 -12.82 4.63
N GLN A 183 -14.13 -11.97 4.18
CA GLN A 183 -15.49 -12.38 3.80
C GLN A 183 -15.53 -13.11 2.44
N ARG A 184 -14.66 -12.76 1.50
CA ARG A 184 -14.59 -13.42 0.17
C ARG A 184 -13.89 -14.77 0.16
N ARG A 185 -13.12 -15.12 1.20
CA ARG A 185 -12.46 -16.43 1.35
C ARG A 185 -13.34 -17.51 2.01
N LEU A 186 -14.56 -17.15 2.42
CA LEU A 186 -15.52 -18.05 3.10
C LEU A 186 -16.66 -18.53 2.18
N HIS A 187 -16.52 -18.36 0.87
CA HIS A 187 -17.45 -18.86 -0.14
C HIS A 187 -16.71 -19.63 -1.23
#